data_AF-A0A5R1NM05-F1
#
_entry.id   AF-A0A5R1NM05-F1
#
_cell.length_a   1.000
_cell.length_b   1.000
_cell.length_c   1.000
_cell.angle_alpha   90.00
_cell.angle_beta   90.00
_cell.angle_gamma   90.00
#
_symmetry.space_group_name_H-M   'P 1'
#
loop_
_entity.id
_entity.type
_entity.pdbx_description
1 polymer ?
#
loop_
_entity_poly.entity_id
_entity_poly.type
_entity_poly.pdbx_seq_one_letter_code
_entity_poly.pdbx_strand_id
1 'polypeptide(L)'
;MPCTEVTLMTRPKPVSYMRGSTARVSSPLVYFVDAMLLVDDLDAARRLVPSMRASLSSTNMFVHVPATRAGAGIGFLPSFMGDQQPDLVRLLPEQFQELLPYWMVLRQESLHQPAVAAVVAALRAGTSAFTESLLGAASTR
;
A
#
# COMPACT_ATOMS: atom_id res chain seq x y z
N MET A 1 -13.02 13.79 23.52
CA MET A 1 -14.10 12.80 23.31
C MET A 1 -13.47 11.52 22.77
N PRO A 2 -13.76 10.33 23.33
CA PRO A 2 -13.08 9.12 22.91
C PRO A 2 -13.56 8.68 21.52
N CYS A 3 -12.62 8.46 20.61
CA CYS A 3 -12.87 7.74 19.37
C CYS A 3 -12.64 6.25 19.62
N THR A 4 -13.48 5.40 19.04
CA THR A 4 -13.26 3.95 19.03
C THR A 4 -12.50 3.58 17.78
N GLU A 5 -11.39 2.87 17.96
CA GLU A 5 -10.61 2.32 16.88
C GLU A 5 -11.10 0.90 16.58
N VAL A 6 -11.50 0.68 15.34
CA VAL A 6 -12.02 -0.59 14.86
C VAL A 6 -11.05 -1.13 13.83
N THR A 7 -10.24 -2.11 14.21
CA THR A 7 -9.38 -2.84 13.26
C THR A 7 -10.25 -3.54 12.23
N LEU A 8 -10.02 -3.20 10.96
CA LEU A 8 -10.69 -3.81 9.82
C LEU A 8 -9.89 -5.00 9.31
N MET A 9 -8.57 -4.87 9.17
CA MET A 9 -7.68 -5.96 8.76
C MET A 9 -6.20 -5.59 8.97
N THR A 10 -5.32 -6.58 9.05
CA THR A 10 -3.87 -6.43 8.90
C THR A 10 -3.45 -6.86 7.49
N ARG A 11 -2.70 -6.04 6.75
CA ARG A 11 -2.40 -6.20 5.30
C ARG A 11 -0.91 -6.16 5.03
N PRO A 12 -0.35 -6.68 3.94
CA PRO A 12 1.07 -6.56 3.64
C PRO A 12 1.39 -5.17 3.11
N LYS A 13 2.57 -4.69 3.46
CA LYS A 13 3.17 -3.43 3.06
C LYS A 13 3.42 -3.39 1.56
N PRO A 14 3.63 -2.19 1.02
CA PRO A 14 4.02 -2.06 -0.37
C PRO A 14 5.29 -2.88 -0.63
N VAL A 15 5.27 -3.62 -1.72
CA VAL A 15 6.46 -4.32 -2.22
C VAL A 15 7.08 -3.42 -3.27
N SER A 16 8.40 -3.53 -3.45
CA SER A 16 9.06 -2.81 -4.53
C SER A 16 8.72 -3.49 -5.85
N TYR A 17 8.28 -2.73 -6.84
CA TYR A 17 7.97 -3.20 -8.19
C TYR A 17 8.79 -2.47 -9.23
N MET A 18 9.14 -3.15 -10.31
CA MET A 18 9.77 -2.55 -11.48
C MET A 18 9.27 -3.22 -12.75
N ARG A 19 9.28 -2.49 -13.87
CA ARG A 19 9.08 -3.07 -15.19
C ARG A 19 10.17 -4.10 -15.53
N GLY A 20 9.76 -5.29 -15.95
CA GLY A 20 10.66 -6.41 -16.22
C GLY A 20 11.59 -6.19 -17.42
N SER A 21 12.78 -5.63 -17.20
CA SER A 21 14.02 -5.94 -17.95
C SER A 21 15.30 -5.23 -17.46
N THR A 22 15.28 -4.30 -16.48
CA THR A 22 16.51 -3.59 -16.05
C THR A 22 16.50 -3.15 -14.58
N ALA A 23 16.73 -4.08 -13.65
CA ALA A 23 16.89 -3.74 -12.24
C ALA A 23 18.30 -3.24 -11.92
N ARG A 24 18.46 -1.93 -11.74
CA ARG A 24 19.62 -1.35 -11.03
C ARG A 24 19.14 -0.72 -9.72
N VAL A 25 19.84 -1.05 -8.63
CA VAL A 25 19.64 -0.48 -7.28
C VAL A 25 19.77 1.06 -7.26
N SER A 26 20.37 1.66 -8.30
CA SER A 26 20.49 3.11 -8.47
C SER A 26 19.34 3.78 -9.23
N SER A 27 18.24 3.08 -9.51
CA SER A 27 17.09 3.66 -10.22
C SER A 27 16.36 4.67 -9.32
N PRO A 28 15.66 5.67 -9.85
CA PRO A 28 14.88 6.59 -9.01
C PRO A 28 13.60 5.92 -8.47
N LEU A 29 13.02 6.49 -7.41
CA LEU A 29 11.84 5.94 -6.72
C LEU A 29 10.56 6.68 -7.14
N VAL A 30 9.52 5.91 -7.48
CA VAL A 30 8.14 6.39 -7.66
C VAL A 30 7.38 6.09 -6.36
N TYR A 31 7.10 7.11 -5.56
CA TYR A 31 6.43 6.94 -4.27
C TYR A 31 5.70 8.22 -3.79
N PHE A 32 5.03 8.15 -2.64
CA PHE A 32 4.36 9.29 -2.02
C PHE A 32 5.31 10.48 -1.79
N VAL A 33 4.74 11.70 -1.76
CA VAL A 33 5.45 12.93 -1.38
C VAL A 33 5.90 12.87 0.07
N ASP A 34 7.15 13.30 0.30
CA ASP A 34 7.83 13.39 1.60
C ASP A 34 6.96 14.01 2.71
N ALA A 35 6.06 14.92 2.35
CA ALA A 35 5.20 15.64 3.29
C ALA A 35 3.94 14.88 3.77
N MET A 36 3.65 13.68 3.24
CA MET A 36 2.50 12.86 3.67
C MET A 36 2.85 11.66 4.54
N LEU A 37 4.13 11.46 4.86
CA LEU A 37 4.60 10.41 5.78
C LEU A 37 4.54 10.87 7.24
N LEU A 38 3.42 11.47 7.68
CA LEU A 38 3.13 11.71 9.10
C LEU A 38 2.72 10.42 9.85
N VAL A 39 2.91 9.26 9.21
CA VAL A 39 2.62 7.92 9.71
C VAL A 39 3.94 7.15 9.75
N ASP A 40 4.43 6.85 10.95
CA ASP A 40 5.71 6.16 11.19
C ASP A 40 5.84 4.84 10.39
N ASP A 41 4.72 4.16 10.12
CA ASP A 41 4.72 2.90 9.38
C ASP A 41 5.02 3.03 7.87
N LEU A 42 4.92 4.23 7.31
CA LEU A 42 5.11 4.50 5.89
C LEU A 42 6.56 4.93 5.55
N ASP A 43 7.41 5.09 6.58
CA ASP A 43 8.85 5.42 6.53
C ASP A 43 9.77 4.24 6.13
N ALA A 44 9.21 3.03 6.01
CA ALA A 44 9.95 1.83 5.61
C ALA A 44 10.72 2.03 4.29
N ALA A 45 10.11 2.70 3.31
CA ALA A 45 10.74 2.97 2.01
C ALA A 45 12.02 3.82 2.13
N ARG A 46 12.08 4.79 3.06
CA ARG A 46 13.25 5.67 3.25
C ARG A 46 14.37 4.97 4.02
N ARG A 47 14.02 4.12 5.00
CA ARG A 47 15.02 3.31 5.74
C ARG A 47 15.71 2.30 4.84
N LEU A 48 14.99 1.78 3.86
CA LEU A 48 15.44 0.67 3.02
C LEU A 48 16.16 1.12 1.74
N VAL A 49 15.90 2.35 1.25
CA VAL A 49 16.63 2.89 0.09
C VAL A 49 17.02 4.38 0.25
N PRO A 50 17.96 4.68 1.18
CA PRO A 50 18.32 6.06 1.56
C PRO A 50 18.92 6.90 0.41
N SER A 51 19.41 6.24 -0.65
CA SER A 51 20.13 6.86 -1.77
C SER A 51 19.29 7.04 -3.03
N MET A 52 18.05 6.55 -3.07
CA MET A 52 17.20 6.67 -4.25
C MET A 52 16.50 8.04 -4.29
N ARG A 53 16.83 8.85 -5.31
CA ARG A 53 16.13 10.11 -5.57
C ARG A 53 14.69 9.82 -6.03
N ALA A 54 13.70 10.49 -5.45
CA ALA A 54 12.33 10.41 -5.94
C ALA A 54 12.26 11.00 -7.37
N SER A 55 11.78 10.23 -8.36
CA SER A 55 11.57 10.71 -9.73
C SER A 55 10.18 11.28 -9.95
N LEU A 56 9.18 10.75 -9.24
CA LEU A 56 7.81 11.21 -9.30
C LEU A 56 7.16 11.02 -7.95
N SER A 57 6.48 12.07 -7.49
CA SER A 57 5.88 12.10 -6.18
C SER A 57 4.44 12.61 -6.23
N SER A 58 3.50 11.79 -5.74
CA SER A 58 2.06 12.07 -5.79
C SER A 58 1.36 11.52 -4.55
N THR A 59 0.30 12.19 -4.10
CA THR A 59 -0.58 11.74 -3.02
C THR A 59 -1.60 10.69 -3.49
N ASN A 60 -1.63 10.41 -4.79
CA ASN A 60 -2.59 9.50 -5.41
C ASN A 60 -1.89 8.21 -5.86
N MET A 61 -2.21 7.09 -5.21
CA MET A 61 -1.65 5.77 -5.53
C MET A 61 -1.93 5.33 -6.98
N PHE A 62 -3.02 5.80 -7.59
CA PHE A 62 -3.36 5.50 -9.00
C PHE A 62 -2.39 6.15 -10.00
N VAL A 63 -1.58 7.12 -9.56
CA VAL A 63 -0.52 7.73 -10.39
C VAL A 63 0.76 6.90 -10.35
N HIS A 64 1.04 6.22 -9.23
CA HIS A 64 2.30 5.51 -9.04
C HIS A 64 2.40 4.29 -9.97
N VAL A 65 1.33 3.49 -10.10
CA VAL A 65 1.31 2.30 -10.97
C VAL A 65 1.66 2.63 -12.43
N PRO A 66 0.94 3.53 -13.14
CA PRO A 66 1.26 3.86 -14.52
C PRO A 66 2.65 4.52 -14.67
N ALA A 67 3.10 5.29 -13.68
CA ALA A 67 4.45 5.87 -13.70
C ALA A 67 5.55 4.81 -13.60
N THR A 68 5.39 3.82 -12.72
CA THR A 68 6.30 2.67 -12.62
C THR A 68 6.30 1.86 -13.91
N ARG A 69 5.12 1.61 -14.51
CA ARG A 69 4.99 0.93 -15.80
C ARG A 69 5.60 1.71 -16.96
N ALA A 70 5.54 3.03 -16.93
CA ALA A 70 6.19 3.90 -17.91
C ALA A 70 7.73 3.94 -17.75
N GLY A 71 8.29 3.31 -16.72
CA GLY A 71 9.73 3.27 -16.47
C GLY A 71 10.26 4.51 -15.74
N ALA A 72 9.39 5.27 -15.06
CA ALA A 72 9.81 6.44 -14.29
C ALA A 72 10.69 6.07 -13.08
N GLY A 73 10.75 4.80 -12.69
CA GLY A 73 11.57 4.31 -11.57
C GLY A 73 11.03 3.02 -10.96
N ILE A 74 11.58 2.66 -9.80
CA ILE A 74 11.05 1.59 -8.93
C ILE A 74 9.81 2.11 -8.23
N GLY A 75 8.68 1.43 -8.35
CA GLY A 75 7.45 1.77 -7.62
C GLY A 75 7.42 1.07 -6.29
N PHE A 76 7.24 1.80 -5.19
CA PHE A 76 6.90 1.19 -3.90
C PHE A 76 5.36 1.11 -3.81
N LEU A 77 4.81 0.03 -4.37
CA LEU A 77 3.36 -0.08 -4.64
C LEU A 77 2.71 -1.10 -3.71
N PRO A 78 1.47 -0.89 -3.26
CA PRO A 78 0.71 -1.92 -2.57
C PRO A 78 0.56 -3.17 -3.43
N SER A 79 0.71 -4.34 -2.81
CA SER A 79 0.75 -5.62 -3.53
C SER A 79 -0.44 -5.87 -4.43
N PHE A 80 -1.64 -5.64 -3.92
CA PHE A 80 -2.89 -5.78 -4.67
C PHE A 80 -3.02 -4.88 -5.92
N MET A 81 -2.18 -3.85 -6.06
CA MET A 81 -2.11 -3.02 -7.27
C MET A 81 -0.96 -3.44 -8.19
N GLY A 82 0.21 -3.74 -7.60
CA GLY A 82 1.40 -4.15 -8.34
C GLY A 82 1.24 -5.53 -9.00
N ASP A 83 0.71 -6.51 -8.28
CA ASP A 83 0.51 -7.89 -8.77
C ASP A 83 -0.47 -7.99 -9.95
N GLN A 84 -1.37 -7.01 -10.07
CA GLN A 84 -2.34 -6.96 -11.16
C GLN A 84 -1.72 -6.48 -12.48
N GLN A 85 -0.46 -6.04 -12.47
CA GLN A 85 0.24 -5.54 -13.65
C GLN A 85 1.17 -6.63 -14.21
N PRO A 86 0.87 -7.21 -15.38
CA PRO A 86 1.66 -8.31 -15.94
C PRO A 86 3.09 -7.90 -16.36
N ASP A 87 3.32 -6.59 -16.52
CA ASP A 87 4.60 -6.00 -16.90
C ASP A 87 5.44 -5.54 -15.69
N LEU A 88 4.92 -5.66 -14.47
CA LEU A 88 5.64 -5.36 -13.23
C LEU A 88 6.10 -6.65 -12.53
N VAL A 89 7.30 -6.59 -11.96
CA VAL A 89 7.92 -7.68 -11.21
C VAL A 89 8.21 -7.20 -9.80
N ARG A 90 7.91 -8.03 -8.80
CA ARG A 90 8.29 -7.80 -7.40
C ARG A 90 9.81 -7.88 -7.25
N LEU A 91 10.39 -6.92 -6.57
CA LEU A 91 11.79 -6.90 -6.19
C LEU A 91 11.93 -7.31 -4.73
N LEU A 92 12.91 -8.18 -4.46
CA LEU A 92 13.29 -8.62 -3.11
C LEU A 92 12.11 -9.15 -2.26
N PRO A 93 11.21 -10.01 -2.80
CA PRO A 93 9.98 -10.41 -2.11
C PRO A 93 10.21 -11.05 -0.74
N GLU A 94 11.37 -11.67 -0.51
CA GLU A 94 11.72 -12.28 0.78
C GLU A 94 12.11 -11.25 1.86
N GLN A 95 12.67 -10.10 1.45
CA GLN A 95 13.15 -9.06 2.36
C GLN A 95 12.05 -8.04 2.73
N PHE A 96 10.96 -8.00 1.96
CA PHE A 96 9.88 -7.01 2.11
C PHE A 96 8.54 -7.70 2.31
N GLN A 97 8.20 -8.02 3.57
CA GLN A 97 6.97 -8.73 3.97
C GLN A 97 6.24 -8.09 5.17
N GLU A 98 6.51 -6.82 5.48
CA GLU A 98 5.86 -6.16 6.62
C GLU A 98 4.34 -6.09 6.43
N LEU A 99 3.56 -5.94 7.51
CA LEU A 99 2.10 -5.75 7.44
C LEU A 99 1.68 -4.35 7.94
N LEU A 100 0.93 -3.57 7.14
CA LEU A 100 0.21 -2.35 7.55
C LEU A 100 -1.20 -2.68 8.07
N PRO A 101 -1.58 -2.21 9.26
CA PRO A 101 -2.96 -2.32 9.72
C PRO A 101 -3.88 -1.33 8.99
N TYR A 102 -5.10 -1.74 8.69
CA TYR A 102 -6.21 -0.85 8.34
C TYR A 102 -7.18 -0.81 9.51
N TRP A 103 -7.45 0.40 9.97
CA TRP A 103 -8.42 0.67 11.01
C TRP A 103 -9.42 1.70 10.53
N MET A 104 -10.60 1.66 11.15
CA MET A 104 -11.62 2.67 11.04
C MET A 104 -11.73 3.38 12.37
N VAL A 105 -11.71 4.71 12.34
CA VAL A 105 -11.90 5.55 13.53
C VAL A 105 -13.28 6.16 13.48
N LEU A 106 -14.06 5.96 14.52
CA LEU A 106 -15.40 6.51 14.63
C LEU A 106 -15.72 6.91 16.06
N ARG A 107 -16.67 7.83 16.22
CA ARG A 107 -17.18 8.18 17.56
C ARG A 107 -18.08 7.05 18.06
N GLN A 108 -17.98 6.74 19.35
CA GLN A 108 -18.75 5.66 19.96
C GLN A 108 -20.27 5.87 19.83
N GLU A 109 -20.76 7.10 20.03
CA GLU A 109 -22.17 7.43 19.81
C GLU A 109 -22.63 7.19 18.37
N SER A 110 -21.75 7.36 17.37
CA SER A 110 -22.11 7.16 15.97
C SER A 110 -22.48 5.71 15.66
N LEU A 111 -21.93 4.72 16.39
CA LEU A 111 -22.31 3.31 16.21
C LEU A 111 -23.76 3.01 16.54
N HIS A 112 -24.40 3.85 17.36
CA HIS A 112 -25.81 3.67 17.70
C HIS A 112 -26.74 4.08 16.55
N GLN A 113 -26.24 4.79 15.54
CA GLN A 113 -27.02 5.13 14.36
C GLN A 113 -27.06 3.93 13.40
N PRO A 114 -28.26 3.41 13.04
CA PRO A 114 -28.38 2.22 12.20
C PRO A 114 -27.65 2.32 10.86
N ALA A 115 -27.65 3.49 10.24
CA ALA A 115 -26.94 3.73 8.98
C ALA A 115 -25.41 3.58 9.13
N VAL A 116 -24.84 4.10 10.21
CA VAL A 116 -23.40 3.98 10.49
C VAL A 116 -23.04 2.53 10.78
N ALA A 117 -23.81 1.85 11.62
CA ALA A 117 -23.62 0.43 11.92
C ALA A 117 -23.68 -0.44 10.65
N ALA A 118 -24.60 -0.14 9.73
CA ALA A 118 -24.71 -0.83 8.45
C ALA A 118 -23.46 -0.65 7.58
N VAL A 119 -22.92 0.58 7.48
CA VAL A 119 -21.68 0.84 6.74
C VAL A 119 -20.48 0.14 7.38
N VAL A 120 -20.37 0.17 8.71
CA VAL A 120 -19.32 -0.54 9.46
C VAL A 120 -19.37 -2.04 9.15
N ALA A 121 -20.56 -2.64 9.21
CA ALA A 121 -20.75 -4.06 8.91
C ALA A 121 -20.40 -4.37 7.44
N ALA A 122 -20.83 -3.53 6.49
CA ALA A 122 -20.52 -3.69 5.08
C ALA A 122 -19.01 -3.57 4.79
N LEU A 123 -18.32 -2.61 5.42
CA LEU A 123 -16.87 -2.44 5.28
C LEU A 123 -16.10 -3.65 5.86
N ARG A 124 -16.52 -4.18 7.01
CA ARG A 124 -15.93 -5.39 7.59
C ARG A 124 -16.13 -6.61 6.68
N ALA A 125 -17.36 -6.82 6.23
CA ALA A 125 -17.70 -7.93 5.35
C ALA A 125 -16.94 -7.84 4.02
N GLY A 126 -16.91 -6.67 3.40
CA GLY A 126 -16.14 -6.41 2.18
C GLY A 126 -14.64 -6.64 2.38
N THR A 127 -14.05 -6.10 3.45
CA THR A 127 -12.61 -6.28 3.71
C THR A 127 -12.26 -7.76 3.93
N SER A 128 -13.13 -8.52 4.59
CA SER A 128 -12.95 -9.97 4.79
C SER A 128 -13.11 -10.76 3.48
N ALA A 129 -14.08 -10.40 2.65
CA ALA A 129 -14.28 -11.04 1.35
C ALA A 129 -13.13 -10.79 0.36
N PHE A 130 -12.46 -9.63 0.50
CA PHE A 130 -11.35 -9.24 -0.36
C PHE A 130 -9.98 -9.56 0.24
N THR A 131 -9.89 -10.26 1.37
CA THR A 131 -8.63 -10.50 2.10
C THR A 131 -7.51 -11.02 1.20
N GLU A 132 -7.75 -12.05 0.39
CA GLU A 132 -6.71 -12.63 -0.48
C GLU A 132 -6.19 -11.62 -1.52
N SER A 133 -7.09 -11.00 -2.29
CA SER A 133 -6.76 -9.97 -3.27
C SER A 133 -6.00 -8.82 -2.63
N LEU A 134 -6.47 -8.42 -1.45
CA LEU A 134 -5.84 -7.41 -0.65
C LEU A 134 -4.41 -7.90 -0.31
N LEU A 135 -4.21 -9.07 0.31
CA LEU A 135 -2.88 -9.55 0.71
C LEU A 135 -1.90 -9.63 -0.48
N GLY A 136 -2.41 -9.56 -1.71
CA GLY A 136 -1.66 -9.82 -2.91
C GLY A 136 -1.50 -11.33 -2.99
N ALA A 137 -1.99 -11.94 -4.05
CA ALA A 137 -1.67 -13.33 -4.29
C ALA A 137 -0.14 -13.42 -4.27
N ALA A 138 0.43 -14.33 -3.46
CA ALA A 138 1.85 -14.64 -3.53
C ALA A 138 2.11 -15.05 -4.99
N SER A 139 2.58 -14.11 -5.82
CA SER A 139 2.97 -14.40 -7.18
C SER A 139 4.24 -15.22 -7.07
N THR A 140 4.08 -16.52 -6.87
CA THR A 140 5.15 -17.52 -6.93
C THR A 140 5.52 -17.75 -8.40
N ARG A 141 5.91 -16.68 -9.10
CA ARG A 141 6.47 -16.74 -10.45
C ARG A 141 7.82 -16.04 -10.48
#